data_AF-A0A2K5Z1B0-F1
#
_entry.id   AF-A0A2K5Z1B0-F1
#
_cell.length_a   1.000
_cell.length_b   1.000
_cell.length_c   1.000
_cell.angle_alpha   90.00
_cell.angle_beta   90.00
_cell.angle_gamma   90.00
#
_symmetry.space_group_name_H-M   'P 1'
#
loop_
_entity.id
_entity.type
_entity.pdbx_description
1 polymer ?
#
loop_
_entity_poly.entity_id
_entity_poly.type
_entity_poly.pdbx_seq_one_letter_code
_entity_poly.pdbx_strand_id
1 'polypeptide(L)'
;IMDDWPGYDLNLFTYPQHYYGDLEYVLIPHGIIVDRIERLAKDIMKDIGYSDIMVLCVLKGGYKFCADLVEHLKNISRNSDRFVSMKVDFIRLKSYRLRAQLKRTTIHDKVLAFGQGYTSSHTPLQESPNTLSSKRGYLQVLIPCFHTRFQLPGSEQNW
;
A
#
# COMPACT_ATOMS: atom_id res chain seq x y z
N ILE A 1 1.73 -20.04 3.22
CA ILE A 1 2.52 -19.93 4.47
C ILE A 1 1.60 -20.45 5.56
N MET A 2 2.06 -21.42 6.34
CA MET A 2 1.26 -21.99 7.43
C MET A 2 1.39 -21.11 8.68
N ASP A 3 0.40 -21.15 9.57
CA ASP A 3 0.37 -20.28 10.77
C ASP A 3 1.50 -20.60 11.76
N ASP A 4 2.02 -21.83 11.73
CA ASP A 4 3.14 -22.34 12.51
C ASP A 4 4.51 -22.10 11.84
N TRP A 5 4.57 -21.36 10.73
CA TRP A 5 5.82 -21.07 10.04
C TRP A 5 6.74 -20.19 10.90
N PRO A 6 7.93 -20.67 11.32
CA PRO A 6 8.81 -19.94 12.23
C PRO A 6 9.56 -18.77 11.56
N GLY A 7 9.55 -18.69 10.22
CA GLY A 7 10.38 -17.74 9.49
C GLY A 7 11.85 -18.15 9.41
N TYR A 8 12.66 -17.27 8.83
CA TYR A 8 14.11 -17.45 8.76
C TYR A 8 14.83 -16.49 9.72
N ASP A 9 15.94 -16.95 10.30
CA ASP A 9 16.80 -16.12 11.15
C ASP A 9 17.39 -14.93 10.35
N LEU A 10 17.33 -13.74 10.93
CA LEU A 10 17.87 -12.49 10.39
C LEU A 10 19.38 -12.57 10.13
N ASN A 11 20.12 -13.33 10.94
CA ASN A 11 21.58 -13.45 10.82
C ASN A 11 22.03 -14.16 9.54
N LEU A 12 21.11 -14.82 8.83
CA LEU A 12 21.38 -15.50 7.57
C LEU A 12 21.23 -14.57 6.34
N PHE A 13 20.76 -13.33 6.54
CA PHE A 13 20.46 -12.40 5.46
C PHE A 13 21.09 -11.03 5.69
N THR A 14 21.24 -10.29 4.60
CA THR A 14 21.58 -8.88 4.67
C THR A 14 20.31 -8.04 4.70
N TYR A 15 20.27 -7.05 5.61
CA TYR A 15 19.19 -6.09 5.72
C TYR A 15 19.72 -4.74 6.23
N PRO A 16 18.97 -3.63 6.05
CA PRO A 16 19.46 -2.31 6.44
C PRO A 16 19.77 -2.23 7.94
N GLN A 17 20.97 -1.74 8.27
CA GLN A 17 21.49 -1.74 9.64
C GLN A 17 20.66 -0.91 10.62
N HIS A 18 19.98 0.14 10.15
CA HIS A 18 19.13 0.98 11.00
C HIS A 18 17.84 0.28 11.46
N TYR A 19 17.60 -0.97 11.05
CA TYR A 19 16.52 -1.83 11.57
C TYR A 19 17.04 -2.93 12.52
N TYR A 20 18.32 -2.89 12.92
CA TYR A 20 18.87 -3.88 13.84
C TYR A 20 18.15 -3.84 15.19
N GLY A 21 17.62 -4.98 15.63
CA GLY A 21 16.83 -5.10 16.86
C GLY A 21 15.34 -4.76 16.71
N ASP A 22 14.91 -4.21 15.57
CA ASP A 22 13.50 -3.87 15.29
C ASP A 22 12.74 -5.01 14.58
N LEU A 23 13.47 -6.01 14.07
CA LEU A 23 12.92 -7.15 13.33
C LEU A 23 13.07 -8.44 14.14
N GLU A 24 12.10 -9.35 14.03
CA GLU A 24 12.11 -10.64 14.74
C GLU A 24 12.66 -11.78 13.86
N TYR A 25 12.19 -11.89 12.62
CA TYR A 25 12.62 -12.90 11.64
C TYR A 25 12.25 -12.45 10.23
N VAL A 26 12.81 -13.11 9.21
CA VAL A 26 12.42 -12.92 7.81
C VAL A 26 11.28 -13.87 7.47
N LEU A 27 10.09 -13.34 7.17
CA LEU A 27 8.95 -14.18 6.78
C LEU A 27 9.11 -14.77 5.38
N ILE A 28 9.50 -13.92 4.42
CA ILE A 28 9.70 -14.28 3.01
C ILE A 28 10.96 -13.55 2.51
N PRO A 29 12.02 -14.29 2.13
CA PRO A 29 13.20 -13.72 1.50
C PRO A 29 12.89 -13.04 0.17
N HIS A 30 13.67 -12.00 -0.16
CA HIS A 30 13.51 -11.25 -1.41
C HIS A 30 13.59 -12.14 -2.66
N GLY A 31 14.53 -13.08 -2.71
CA GLY A 31 14.68 -13.99 -3.85
C GLY A 31 13.41 -14.80 -4.15
N ILE A 32 12.78 -15.35 -3.12
CA ILE A 32 11.53 -16.12 -3.26
C ILE A 32 10.38 -15.24 -3.78
N ILE A 33 10.35 -13.96 -3.40
CA ILE A 33 9.37 -13.01 -3.91
C ILE A 33 9.58 -12.79 -5.41
N VAL A 34 10.82 -12.53 -5.84
CA VAL A 34 11.15 -12.33 -7.26
C VAL A 34 10.83 -13.57 -8.10
N ASP A 35 11.22 -14.77 -7.64
CA ASP A 35 10.91 -16.03 -8.32
C ASP A 35 9.40 -16.24 -8.49
N ARG A 36 8.62 -15.86 -7.46
CA ARG A 36 7.17 -15.94 -7.52
C ARG A 36 6.58 -14.91 -8.48
N ILE A 37 7.08 -13.68 -8.48
CA ILE A 37 6.66 -12.62 -9.41
C ILE A 37 6.95 -13.03 -10.86
N GLU A 38 8.12 -13.61 -11.14
CA GLU A 38 8.45 -14.09 -12.49
C GLU A 38 7.40 -15.10 -12.99
N ARG A 39 7.03 -16.05 -12.13
CA ARG A 39 6.02 -17.06 -12.47
C ARG A 39 4.63 -16.44 -12.65
N LEU A 40 4.25 -15.50 -11.77
CA LEU A 40 3.00 -14.76 -11.91
C LEU A 40 2.94 -13.96 -13.22
N ALA A 41 4.05 -13.37 -13.66
CA ALA A 41 4.12 -12.66 -14.94
C ALA A 41 3.87 -13.61 -16.12
N LYS A 42 4.43 -14.82 -16.10
CA LYS A 42 4.18 -15.86 -17.11
C LYS A 42 2.72 -16.28 -17.13
N ASP A 43 2.11 -16.47 -15.96
CA ASP A 43 0.70 -16.83 -15.83
C ASP A 43 -0.20 -15.71 -16.40
N ILE A 44 0.05 -14.45 -16.05
CA ILE A 44 -0.70 -13.29 -16.58
C ILE A 44 -0.56 -13.17 -18.10
N MET A 45 0.67 -13.30 -18.64
CA MET A 45 0.90 -13.22 -20.08
C MET A 45 0.23 -14.36 -20.85
N LYS A 46 0.09 -15.53 -20.22
CA LYS A 46 -0.64 -16.66 -20.81
C LYS A 46 -2.14 -16.37 -20.89
N ASP A 47 -2.70 -15.76 -19.86
CA ASP A 47 -4.15 -15.57 -19.73
C ASP A 47 -4.67 -14.34 -20.49
N ILE A 48 -3.97 -13.20 -20.42
CA ILE A 48 -4.43 -11.92 -20.98
C ILE A 48 -3.43 -11.23 -21.92
N GLY A 49 -2.32 -11.89 -22.26
CA GLY A 49 -1.25 -11.32 -23.09
C GLY A 49 -1.53 -11.25 -24.59
N TYR A 50 -2.80 -11.25 -25.01
CA TYR A 50 -3.22 -11.08 -26.41
C TYR A 50 -3.82 -9.70 -26.70
N SER A 51 -3.91 -8.85 -25.67
CA SER A 51 -4.57 -7.55 -25.70
C SER A 51 -3.78 -6.54 -24.87
N ASP A 52 -4.01 -5.25 -25.09
CA ASP A 52 -3.41 -4.17 -24.30
C ASP A 52 -3.75 -4.32 -22.80
N ILE A 53 -2.73 -4.21 -21.95
CA ILE A 53 -2.85 -4.38 -20.50
C ILE A 53 -2.72 -3.01 -19.81
N MET A 54 -3.67 -2.70 -18.94
CA MET A 54 -3.56 -1.59 -17.98
C MET A 54 -3.21 -2.15 -16.59
N VAL A 55 -2.05 -1.77 -16.07
CA VAL A 55 -1.61 -2.13 -14.72
C VAL A 55 -1.97 -1.00 -13.77
N LEU A 56 -2.85 -1.27 -12.81
CA LEU A 56 -3.29 -0.29 -11.82
C LEU A 56 -2.61 -0.56 -10.47
N CYS A 57 -1.59 0.23 -10.14
CA CYS A 57 -0.82 0.09 -8.92
C CYS A 57 -1.49 0.77 -7.72
N VAL A 58 -1.76 0.00 -6.66
CA VAL A 58 -2.30 0.54 -5.40
C VAL A 58 -1.16 1.05 -4.51
N LEU A 59 -1.09 2.36 -4.33
CA LEU A 59 -0.08 3.02 -3.51
C LEU A 59 -0.44 3.04 -2.01
N LYS A 60 0.55 3.06 -1.10
CA LYS A 60 2.01 3.08 -1.39
C LYS A 60 2.63 1.70 -1.47
N GLY A 61 2.12 0.72 -0.71
CA GLY A 61 2.75 -0.60 -0.56
C GLY A 61 2.84 -1.42 -1.84
N GLY A 62 2.00 -1.19 -2.84
CA GLY A 62 2.06 -1.94 -4.10
C GLY A 62 3.24 -1.58 -5.00
N TYR A 63 3.96 -0.47 -4.74
CA TYR A 63 4.87 0.10 -5.75
C TYR A 63 6.01 -0.84 -6.17
N LYS A 64 6.59 -1.60 -5.23
CA LYS A 64 7.71 -2.50 -5.53
C LYS A 64 7.27 -3.75 -6.27
N PHE A 65 6.28 -4.44 -5.71
CA PHE A 65 5.65 -5.56 -6.39
C PHE A 65 5.20 -5.20 -7.81
N CYS A 66 4.56 -4.04 -7.99
CA CYS A 66 4.12 -3.59 -9.30
C CYS A 66 5.29 -3.31 -10.24
N ALA A 67 6.36 -2.67 -9.75
CA ALA A 67 7.56 -2.40 -10.55
C ALA A 67 8.20 -3.70 -11.04
N ASP A 68 8.45 -4.63 -10.12
CA ASP A 68 9.07 -5.92 -10.42
C ASP A 68 8.19 -6.75 -11.38
N LEU A 69 6.86 -6.76 -11.15
CA LEU A 69 5.93 -7.45 -12.03
C LEU A 69 5.93 -6.87 -13.45
N VAL A 70 5.85 -5.54 -13.57
CA VAL A 70 5.89 -4.86 -14.88
C VAL A 70 7.21 -5.12 -15.60
N GLU A 71 8.32 -5.19 -14.87
CA GLU A 71 9.63 -5.54 -15.44
C GLU A 71 9.62 -6.96 -16.03
N HIS A 72 9.11 -7.94 -15.29
CA HIS A 72 8.99 -9.32 -15.80
C HIS A 72 8.02 -9.44 -16.99
N LEU A 73 6.89 -8.72 -16.97
CA LEU A 73 5.95 -8.68 -18.11
C LEU A 73 6.62 -8.09 -19.35
N LYS A 74 7.36 -6.98 -19.20
CA LYS A 74 8.14 -6.38 -20.29
C LYS A 74 9.24 -7.30 -20.79
N ASN A 75 9.89 -8.05 -19.90
CA ASN A 75 10.90 -9.02 -20.29
C ASN A 75 10.29 -10.12 -21.17
N ILE A 76 9.13 -10.67 -20.79
CA ILE A 76 8.44 -11.69 -21.60
C ILE A 76 8.01 -11.10 -22.95
N SER A 77 7.44 -9.90 -22.97
CA SER A 77 6.99 -9.27 -24.21
C SER A 77 8.12 -8.93 -25.18
N ARG A 78 9.34 -8.65 -24.70
CA ARG A 78 10.51 -8.39 -25.57
C ARG A 78 11.17 -9.66 -26.10
N ASN A 79 11.12 -10.75 -25.34
CA ASN A 79 11.76 -12.02 -25.68
C ASN A 79 10.81 -13.02 -26.34
N SER A 80 9.59 -12.61 -26.67
CA SER A 80 8.63 -13.43 -27.38
C SER A 80 8.12 -12.70 -28.62
N ASP A 81 7.62 -13.44 -29.60
CA ASP A 81 6.97 -12.87 -30.79
C ASP A 81 5.63 -12.20 -30.48
N ARG A 82 5.22 -12.16 -29.20
CA ARG A 82 3.97 -11.56 -28.72
C ARG A 82 4.26 -10.21 -28.08
N PHE A 83 4.01 -9.15 -28.85
CA PHE A 83 4.10 -7.79 -28.33
C PHE A 83 2.81 -7.41 -27.60
N VAL A 84 2.93 -7.02 -26.34
CA VAL A 84 1.80 -6.54 -25.52
C VAL A 84 2.06 -5.12 -25.08
N SER A 85 1.19 -4.20 -25.51
CA SER A 85 1.23 -2.82 -25.03
C SER A 85 0.79 -2.77 -23.57
N MET A 86 1.63 -2.18 -22.72
CA MET A 86 1.38 -2.06 -21.28
C MET A 86 1.36 -0.60 -20.88
N LYS A 87 0.26 -0.17 -20.23
CA LYS A 87 0.15 1.13 -19.56
C LYS A 87 0.10 0.91 -18.06
N VAL A 88 0.65 1.85 -17.29
CA VAL A 88 0.65 1.79 -15.83
C VAL A 88 -0.01 3.04 -15.28
N ASP A 89 -0.91 2.87 -14.32
CA ASP A 89 -1.58 3.96 -13.60
C ASP A 89 -1.54 3.70 -12.08
N PHE A 90 -1.74 4.74 -11.27
CA PHE A 90 -1.51 4.71 -9.83
C PHE A 90 -2.70 5.28 -9.07
N ILE A 91 -3.22 4.50 -8.10
CA ILE A 91 -4.30 4.93 -7.22
C ILE A 91 -3.90 4.86 -5.76
N ARG A 92 -4.47 5.76 -4.95
CA ARG A 92 -4.34 5.73 -3.49
C ARG A 92 -5.71 5.55 -2.86
N LEU A 93 -5.91 4.42 -2.21
CA LEU A 93 -7.17 4.12 -1.53
C LEU A 93 -7.23 4.76 -0.14
N LYS A 94 -8.41 5.24 0.23
CA LYS A 94 -8.74 5.66 1.60
C LYS A 94 -10.05 5.00 2.00
N SER A 95 -9.99 4.12 3.00
CA SER A 95 -11.20 3.54 3.57
C SER A 95 -11.76 4.48 4.62
N TYR A 96 -13.06 4.80 4.52
CA TYR A 96 -13.78 5.59 5.50
C TYR A 96 -14.91 4.76 6.06
N ARG A 97 -14.98 4.66 7.37
CA ARG A 97 -16.14 4.08 8.04
C ARG A 97 -17.19 5.16 8.18
N LEU A 98 -18.18 5.16 7.30
CA LEU A 98 -19.36 6.01 7.46
C LEU A 98 -20.19 5.47 8.63
N ARG A 99 -19.94 5.97 9.85
CA ARG A 99 -20.89 5.82 10.96
C ARG A 99 -22.01 6.84 10.80
N ALA A 100 -22.76 6.74 9.70
CA ALA A 100 -24.10 7.31 9.70
C ALA A 100 -24.96 6.33 10.50
N GLN A 101 -25.32 6.70 11.72
CA GLN A 101 -26.60 6.29 12.28
C GLN A 101 -27.63 6.76 11.26
N LEU A 102 -27.99 5.88 10.32
CA LEU A 102 -29.13 6.10 9.45
C LEU A 102 -30.33 6.08 10.39
N LYS A 103 -30.66 7.24 10.99
CA LYS A 103 -31.98 7.45 11.54
C LYS A 103 -32.89 7.28 10.34
N ARG A 104 -33.54 6.13 10.29
CA ARG A 104 -34.55 5.76 9.31
C ARG A 104 -35.69 6.76 9.48
N THR A 105 -35.59 7.94 8.87
CA THR A 105 -36.74 8.80 8.67
C THR A 105 -37.49 8.20 7.49
N THR A 106 -38.62 7.57 7.80
CA THR A 106 -39.60 7.09 6.84
C THR A 106 -40.00 8.28 5.96
N ILE A 107 -39.55 8.30 4.71
CA ILE A 107 -39.95 9.32 3.73
C ILE A 107 -41.33 8.91 3.21
N HIS A 108 -42.37 9.31 3.93
CA HIS A 108 -43.60 9.72 3.28
C HIS A 108 -43.48 11.23 3.07
N ASP A 109 -43.50 11.63 1.80
CA ASP A 109 -43.73 12.99 1.30
C ASP A 109 -42.95 14.14 1.96
N LYS A 110 -41.87 14.58 1.30
CA LYS A 110 -41.66 15.98 0.86
C LYS A 110 -40.31 16.19 0.16
N VAL A 111 -40.43 16.35 -1.15
CA VAL A 111 -39.74 17.28 -2.06
C VAL A 111 -38.82 18.35 -1.40
N LEU A 112 -37.57 18.40 -1.90
CA LEU A 112 -36.62 19.53 -2.04
C LEU A 112 -36.43 20.58 -0.92
N ALA A 113 -35.19 20.67 -0.42
CA ALA A 113 -34.45 21.93 -0.14
C ALA A 113 -32.96 21.57 0.08
N PHE A 114 -32.05 21.80 -0.86
CA PHE A 114 -31.27 23.03 -1.07
C PHE A 114 -30.55 23.58 0.18
N GLY A 115 -29.22 23.44 0.18
CA GLY A 115 -28.29 24.53 0.48
C GLY A 115 -28.06 24.96 1.94
N GLN A 116 -26.80 25.34 2.18
CA GLN A 116 -26.28 26.21 3.25
C GLN A 116 -26.01 25.60 4.63
N GLY A 117 -24.72 25.37 4.86
CA GLY A 117 -23.92 26.10 5.85
C GLY A 117 -24.41 26.13 7.29
N TYR A 118 -23.69 25.48 8.19
CA TYR A 118 -23.57 25.92 9.58
C TYR A 118 -22.12 25.73 10.07
N THR A 119 -21.56 26.86 10.49
CA THR A 119 -20.36 27.00 11.30
C THR A 119 -20.67 26.66 12.77
N SER A 120 -19.60 26.55 13.57
CA SER A 120 -19.60 26.46 15.05
C SER A 120 -19.89 25.06 15.61
N SER A 121 -19.22 24.53 16.62
CA SER A 121 -18.28 25.05 17.61
C SER A 121 -17.53 23.87 18.24
N HIS A 122 -16.37 24.16 18.82
CA HIS A 122 -15.51 23.23 19.54
C HIS A 122 -16.20 22.49 20.70
N THR A 123 -15.78 21.25 20.94
CA THR A 123 -15.38 20.77 22.29
C THR A 123 -14.38 19.61 22.13
N PRO A 124 -13.17 19.67 22.72
CA PRO A 124 -12.19 18.59 22.64
C PRO A 124 -12.46 17.55 23.73
N LEU A 125 -12.72 16.31 23.36
CA LEU A 125 -12.71 15.17 24.29
C LEU A 125 -11.29 14.65 24.46
N GLN A 126 -10.63 15.25 25.45
CA GLN A 126 -9.67 14.68 26.40
C GLN A 126 -9.09 13.28 26.06
N GLU A 127 -7.84 13.27 25.60
CA GLU A 127 -6.97 12.09 25.69
C GLU A 127 -6.58 11.85 27.16
N SER A 128 -6.71 10.61 27.64
CA SER A 128 -6.09 10.14 28.87
C SER A 128 -5.09 9.04 28.54
N PRO A 129 -3.90 9.03 29.16
CA PRO A 129 -2.75 8.28 28.70
C PRO A 129 -2.75 6.85 29.22
N ASN A 130 -1.88 6.03 28.64
CA ASN A 130 -1.37 4.75 29.13
C ASN A 130 -2.08 3.50 28.61
N THR A 131 -1.56 2.94 27.52
CA THR A 131 -0.95 1.60 27.58
C THR A 131 0.04 1.45 26.42
N LEU A 132 1.33 1.45 26.77
CA LEU A 132 2.44 1.10 25.88
C LEU A 132 2.33 -0.41 25.59
N SER A 133 1.49 -0.78 24.62
CA SER A 133 1.53 -2.11 24.04
C SER A 133 2.69 -2.12 23.05
N SER A 134 3.77 -2.81 23.43
CA SER A 134 4.86 -3.19 22.55
C SER A 134 4.29 -3.94 21.35
N LYS A 135 4.07 -3.22 20.25
CA LYS A 135 3.68 -3.83 18.97
C LYS A 135 4.97 -4.25 18.28
N ARG A 136 5.39 -5.50 18.50
CA ARG A 136 6.35 -6.16 17.60
C ARG A 136 5.71 -6.18 16.21
N GLY A 137 6.29 -5.42 15.30
CA GLY A 137 5.84 -5.30 13.93
C GLY A 137 6.32 -6.51 13.14
N TYR A 138 5.40 -7.21 12.48
CA TYR A 138 5.76 -8.13 11.42
C TYR A 138 6.08 -7.31 10.18
N LEU A 139 7.36 -7.21 9.83
CA LEU A 139 7.74 -6.67 8.53
C LEU A 139 7.51 -7.76 7.48
N GLN A 140 6.30 -7.80 6.92
CA GLN A 140 6.20 -8.11 5.50
C GLN A 140 7.18 -7.14 4.83
N VAL A 141 8.26 -7.64 4.24
CA VAL A 141 9.35 -6.84 3.65
C VAL A 141 8.79 -5.99 2.53
N LEU A 142 8.15 -4.89 2.92
CA LEU A 142 7.86 -3.75 2.11
C LEU A 142 9.15 -2.97 2.16
N ILE A 143 9.97 -3.18 1.12
CA ILE A 143 11.13 -2.36 0.82
C ILE A 143 10.75 -0.90 1.15
N PRO A 144 11.48 -0.24 2.05
CA PRO A 144 11.06 1.06 2.52
C PRO A 144 11.05 2.00 1.32
N CYS A 145 9.85 2.43 0.97
CA CYS A 145 9.59 3.62 0.21
C CYS A 145 10.03 4.78 1.13
N PHE A 146 11.34 4.99 1.29
CA PHE A 146 11.89 6.22 1.85
C PHE A 146 11.55 7.33 0.87
N HIS A 147 10.37 7.91 1.07
CA HIS A 147 10.15 9.29 0.68
C HIS A 147 10.68 10.13 1.84
N THR A 148 11.98 10.40 1.81
CA THR A 148 12.59 11.48 2.60
C THR A 148 11.87 12.75 2.18
N ARG A 149 10.89 13.20 2.97
CA ARG A 149 10.38 14.56 2.85
C ARG A 149 11.44 15.44 3.51
N PHE A 150 12.39 15.92 2.72
CA PHE A 150 13.18 17.09 3.09
C PHE A 150 12.19 18.25 3.27
N GLN A 151 11.84 18.56 4.51
CA GLN A 151 11.22 19.84 4.84
C GLN A 151 12.36 20.85 4.79
N LEU A 152 12.44 21.63 3.72
CA LEU A 152 13.29 22.83 3.69
C LEU A 152 12.87 23.72 4.88
N PRO A 153 13.79 24.28 5.68
CA PRO A 153 13.43 25.26 6.68
C PRO A 153 12.80 26.45 5.96
N GLY A 154 11.51 26.66 6.23
CA GLY A 154 10.82 27.87 5.81
C GLY A 154 11.55 29.05 6.44
N SER A 155 12.05 29.92 5.59
CA SER A 155 12.52 31.25 5.98
C SER A 155 11.50 31.90 6.89
N GLU A 156 11.91 32.22 8.11
CA GLU A 156 11.26 33.22 8.94
C GLU A 156 11.24 34.53 8.15
N GLN A 157 10.06 34.89 7.68
CA GLN A 157 9.69 36.28 7.54
C GLN A 157 8.49 36.45 8.45
N ASN A 158 8.68 37.22 9.52
CA ASN A 158 7.79 38.34 9.83
C ASN A 158 8.13 38.94 11.21
N TRP A 159 8.63 40.20 11.15
CA TRP A 159 8.79 41.27 12.17
C TRP A 159 9.25 40.93 13.58
#